data_AF-A0A1W9MHW1-F1
#
_entry.id   AF-A0A1W9MHW1-F1
#
_cell.length_a   1.000
_cell.length_b   1.000
_cell.length_c   1.000
_cell.angle_alpha   90.00
_cell.angle_beta   90.00
_cell.angle_gamma   90.00
#
_symmetry.space_group_name_H-M   'P 1'
#
loop_
_entity.id
_entity.type
_entity.pdbx_description
1 polymer ?
#
loop_
_entity_poly.entity_id
_entity_poly.type
_entity_poly.pdbx_seq_one_letter_code
_entity_poly.pdbx_strand_id
1 'polypeptide(L)'
;MALSGWIGVDLDGTLAYDDGWHGPLHIGDPIPAMMARVKQWLKQGIRVKIFTARASLEEHIPPVREWLYIHGLPNLEITNVKDYEMICLYDDRCVQVIPNTGELVSEDMNPETQK
;
A
#
# COMPACT_ATOMS: atom_id res chain seq x y z
N MET A 1 7.79 22.39 5.85
CA MET A 1 8.89 21.48 5.42
C MET A 1 8.22 20.29 4.77
N ALA A 2 8.63 19.89 3.56
CA ALA A 2 8.16 18.61 3.01
C ALA A 2 8.64 17.51 3.96
N LEU A 3 7.75 16.58 4.32
CA LEU A 3 8.15 15.38 5.05
C LEU A 3 9.22 14.66 4.23
N SER A 4 10.42 14.46 4.79
CA SER A 4 11.46 13.65 4.14
C SER A 4 11.11 12.18 4.32
N GLY A 5 10.98 11.44 3.21
CA GLY A 5 10.67 10.01 3.22
C GLY A 5 9.71 9.60 2.11
N TRP A 6 9.09 8.44 2.27
CA TRP A 6 8.08 7.91 1.35
C TRP A 6 6.86 7.32 2.07
N ILE A 7 5.71 7.38 1.40
CA ILE A 7 4.47 6.73 1.83
C ILE A 7 4.39 5.36 1.17
N GLY A 8 4.27 4.31 1.97
CA GLY A 8 3.96 2.96 1.51
C GLY A 8 2.47 2.79 1.29
N VAL A 9 2.10 2.19 0.17
CA VAL A 9 0.72 1.88 -0.17
C VAL A 9 0.66 0.42 -0.58
N ASP A 10 -0.07 -0.39 0.18
CA ASP A 10 -0.36 -1.76 -0.22
C ASP A 10 -1.23 -1.80 -1.49
N LEU A 11 -1.17 -2.93 -2.19
CA LEU A 11 -1.92 -3.15 -3.43
C LEU A 11 -3.27 -3.83 -3.16
N ASP A 12 -3.27 -5.10 -2.77
CA ASP A 12 -4.46 -5.96 -2.76
C ASP A 12 -5.32 -5.71 -1.52
N GLY A 13 -6.53 -5.19 -1.71
CA GLY A 13 -7.41 -4.78 -0.62
C GLY A 13 -7.25 -3.30 -0.26
N THR A 14 -6.19 -2.65 -0.74
CA THR A 14 -5.84 -1.27 -0.42
C THR A 14 -5.96 -0.32 -1.62
N LEU A 15 -5.15 -0.53 -2.65
CA LEU A 15 -5.16 0.28 -3.88
C LEU A 15 -6.00 -0.37 -4.99
N ALA A 16 -6.05 -1.70 -5.01
CA ALA A 16 -6.86 -2.53 -5.88
C ALA A 16 -7.85 -3.36 -5.03
N TYR A 17 -9.03 -3.63 -5.57
CA TYR A 17 -9.98 -4.55 -4.95
C TYR A 17 -9.36 -5.95 -4.86
N ASP A 18 -9.57 -6.62 -3.73
CA ASP A 18 -9.19 -8.01 -3.49
C ASP A 18 -10.42 -8.82 -3.10
N ASP A 19 -10.72 -9.85 -3.88
CA ASP A 19 -11.75 -10.87 -3.63
C ASP A 19 -11.14 -12.27 -3.49
N GLY A 20 -9.81 -12.36 -3.40
CA GLY A 20 -9.06 -13.60 -3.24
C GLY A 20 -7.94 -13.77 -4.25
N TRP A 21 -7.09 -14.78 -4.00
CA TRP A 21 -5.96 -15.06 -4.88
C TRP A 21 -6.39 -15.79 -6.17
N HIS A 22 -6.26 -15.09 -7.29
CA HIS A 22 -6.54 -15.62 -8.64
C HIS A 22 -5.27 -15.82 -9.50
N GLY A 23 -4.09 -15.77 -8.88
CA GLY A 23 -2.81 -15.87 -9.57
C GLY A 23 -2.13 -14.51 -9.79
N PRO A 24 -0.85 -14.51 -10.17
CA PRO A 24 -0.03 -13.30 -10.15
C PRO A 24 -0.38 -12.27 -11.22
N LEU A 25 -1.03 -12.71 -12.30
CA LEU A 25 -1.48 -11.86 -13.40
C LEU A 25 -2.83 -11.18 -13.11
N HIS A 26 -3.53 -11.62 -12.07
CA HIS A 26 -4.82 -11.04 -11.69
C HIS A 26 -4.61 -10.05 -10.55
N ILE A 27 -4.99 -8.80 -10.79
CA ILE A 27 -5.07 -7.70 -9.82
C ILE A 27 -6.43 -7.04 -10.07
N GLY A 28 -7.22 -6.82 -9.02
CA GLY A 28 -8.58 -6.30 -9.15
C GLY A 28 -8.63 -4.84 -9.62
N ASP A 29 -9.86 -4.34 -9.76
CA ASP A 29 -10.10 -2.96 -10.17
C ASP A 29 -9.52 -1.95 -9.16
N PRO A 30 -9.15 -0.73 -9.60
CA PRO A 30 -8.68 0.30 -8.68
C PRO A 30 -9.76 0.71 -7.67
N ILE A 31 -9.38 0.85 -6.40
CA ILE A 31 -10.23 1.46 -5.37
C ILE A 31 -10.21 2.98 -5.55
N PRO A 32 -11.32 3.64 -5.97
CA PRO A 32 -11.28 5.02 -6.44
C PRO A 32 -10.79 6.01 -5.38
N ALA A 33 -11.18 5.80 -4.11
CA ALA A 33 -10.78 6.67 -3.01
C ALA A 33 -9.27 6.61 -2.75
N MET A 34 -8.66 5.42 -2.83
CA MET A 34 -7.23 5.28 -2.60
C MET A 34 -6.41 5.79 -3.79
N MET A 35 -6.87 5.52 -5.02
CA MET A 35 -6.27 6.09 -6.23
C MET A 35 -6.25 7.62 -6.21
N ALA A 36 -7.33 8.26 -5.77
CA ALA A 36 -7.40 9.71 -5.64
C ALA A 36 -6.36 10.25 -4.65
N ARG A 37 -6.17 9.57 -3.50
CA ARG A 37 -5.15 9.93 -2.50
C ARG A 37 -3.74 9.79 -3.07
N VAL A 38 -3.42 8.66 -3.70
CA VAL A 38 -2.11 8.43 -4.32
C VAL A 38 -1.80 9.50 -5.36
N LYS A 39 -2.74 9.78 -6.29
CA LYS A 39 -2.56 10.81 -7.31
C LYS A 39 -2.37 12.20 -6.71
N GLN A 40 -3.06 12.52 -5.61
CA GLN A 40 -2.87 13.77 -4.90
C GLN A 40 -1.47 13.90 -4.28
N TRP A 41 -0.95 12.84 -3.63
CA TRP A 41 0.41 12.84 -3.08
C TRP A 41 1.46 13.02 -4.17
N LEU A 42 1.32 12.31 -5.29
CA LEU A 42 2.21 12.44 -6.43
C LEU A 42 2.19 13.87 -7.01
N LYS A 43 1.00 14.48 -7.14
CA LYS A 43 0.87 15.89 -7.57
C LYS A 43 1.56 16.88 -6.62
N GLN A 44 1.63 16.55 -5.33
CA GLN A 44 2.31 17.35 -4.31
C GLN A 44 3.83 17.10 -4.26
N GLY A 45 4.36 16.20 -5.10
CA GLY A 45 5.77 15.83 -5.09
C GLY A 45 6.16 14.91 -3.92
N ILE A 46 5.18 14.27 -3.28
CA ILE A 46 5.44 13.30 -2.21
C ILE A 46 5.82 11.97 -2.87
N ARG A 47 6.90 11.35 -2.39
CA ARG A 47 7.35 10.03 -2.86
C ARG A 47 6.40 8.95 -2.34
N VAL A 48 5.87 8.15 -3.25
CA VAL A 48 5.00 7.00 -2.95
C VAL A 48 5.68 5.75 -3.48
N LYS A 49 5.69 4.68 -2.68
CA LYS A 49 6.08 3.34 -3.12
C LYS A 49 4.90 2.39 -2.97
N ILE A 50 4.76 1.45 -3.89
CA ILE A 50 3.87 0.31 -3.70
C ILE A 50 4.54 -0.67 -2.75
N PHE A 51 3.92 -0.90 -1.60
CA PHE A 51 4.43 -1.74 -0.52
C PHE A 51 3.58 -3.00 -0.41
N THR A 52 3.90 -4.05 -1.17
CA THR A 52 3.00 -5.20 -1.36
C THR A 52 3.70 -6.54 -1.18
N ALA A 53 2.98 -7.52 -0.61
CA ALA A 53 3.44 -8.90 -0.51
C ALA A 53 3.74 -9.54 -1.88
N ARG A 54 3.11 -9.06 -2.97
CA ARG A 54 3.43 -9.55 -4.33
C ARG A 54 4.91 -9.39 -4.66
N ALA A 55 5.59 -8.36 -4.15
CA ALA A 55 7.01 -8.12 -4.37
C ALA A 55 7.94 -9.12 -3.67
N SER A 56 7.40 -10.10 -2.93
CA SER A 56 8.17 -11.22 -2.37
C SER A 56 8.73 -12.17 -3.44
N LEU A 57 8.15 -12.17 -4.64
CA LEU A 57 8.61 -12.91 -5.80
C LEU A 57 8.88 -11.95 -6.94
N GLU A 58 10.09 -11.98 -7.49
CA GLU A 58 10.52 -11.06 -8.56
C GLU A 58 9.61 -11.15 -9.79
N GLU A 59 9.13 -12.36 -10.12
CA GLU A 59 8.20 -12.63 -11.22
C GLU A 59 6.81 -12.00 -11.07
N HIS A 60 6.43 -11.57 -9.86
CA HIS A 60 5.15 -10.89 -9.60
C HIS A 60 5.27 -9.37 -9.70
N ILE A 61 6.47 -8.80 -9.80
CA ILE A 61 6.67 -7.35 -9.94
C ILE A 61 6.20 -6.83 -11.31
N PRO A 62 6.49 -7.49 -12.47
CA PRO A 62 6.04 -7.01 -13.76
C PRO A 62 4.50 -6.86 -13.88
N PRO A 63 3.66 -7.81 -13.43
CA PRO A 63 2.20 -7.62 -13.41
C PRO A 63 1.74 -6.39 -12.61
N VAL A 64 2.34 -6.14 -11.44
CA VAL A 64 2.03 -4.94 -10.64
C VAL A 64 2.41 -3.68 -11.41
N ARG A 65 3.59 -3.66 -12.03
CA ARG A 65 4.04 -2.51 -12.84
C ARG A 65 3.11 -2.23 -14.01
N GLU A 66 2.66 -3.28 -14.72
CA GLU A 66 1.72 -3.14 -15.83
C GLU A 66 0.37 -2.60 -15.35
N TRP A 67 -0.14 -3.12 -14.23
CA TRP A 67 -1.38 -2.63 -13.62
C TRP A 67 -1.30 -1.14 -13.28
N LEU A 68 -0.21 -0.69 -12.64
CA LEU A 68 0.02 0.72 -12.35
C LEU A 68 -0.01 1.58 -13.62
N TYR A 69 0.65 1.12 -14.68
CA TYR A 69 0.69 1.80 -15.97
C TYR A 69 -0.70 1.94 -16.61
N ILE A 70 -1.47 0.85 -16.70
CA ILE A 70 -2.83 0.83 -17.27
C ILE A 70 -3.76 1.79 -16.53
N HIS A 71 -3.60 1.92 -15.22
CA HIS A 71 -4.43 2.82 -14.39
C HIS A 71 -3.88 4.26 -14.26
N GLY A 72 -2.86 4.59 -15.05
CA GLY A 72 -2.33 5.95 -15.20
C GLY A 72 -1.52 6.42 -14.00
N LEU A 73 -0.86 5.51 -13.29
CA LEU A 73 0.18 5.85 -12.31
C LEU A 73 1.56 5.82 -13.00
N PRO A 74 2.51 6.63 -12.53
CA PRO A 74 3.87 6.58 -13.04
C PRO A 74 4.56 5.27 -12.62
N ASN A 75 5.79 5.04 -13.10
CA ASN A 75 6.60 3.91 -12.68
C ASN A 75 7.08 4.09 -11.23
N LEU A 76 6.20 3.80 -10.27
CA LEU A 76 6.48 3.83 -8.84
C LEU A 76 7.44 2.70 -8.46
N GLU A 77 8.23 2.91 -7.41
CA GLU A 77 8.99 1.84 -6.78
C GLU A 77 8.03 0.81 -6.18
N ILE A 78 8.34 -0.48 -6.34
CA ILE A 78 7.56 -1.61 -5.82
C ILE A 78 8.49 -2.41 -4.90
N THR A 79 8.09 -2.64 -3.65
CA THR A 79 8.92 -3.33 -2.66
C THR A 79 8.04 -4.02 -1.61
N ASN A 80 8.56 -5.06 -0.96
CA ASN A 80 8.01 -5.62 0.28
C ASN A 80 8.96 -5.38 1.47
N VAL A 81 10.04 -4.62 1.27
CA VAL A 81 11.08 -4.36 2.27
C VAL A 81 10.92 -2.96 2.86
N LYS A 82 10.73 -2.90 4.18
CA LYS A 82 10.68 -1.65 4.94
C LYS A 82 12.09 -1.07 5.10
N ASP A 83 12.20 0.24 4.94
CA ASP A 83 13.42 1.00 5.20
C ASP A 83 13.15 2.15 6.18
N TYR A 84 14.21 2.87 6.58
CA TYR A 84 14.14 4.01 7.51
C TYR A 84 13.44 5.24 6.93
N GLU A 85 13.23 5.32 5.62
CA GLU A 85 12.58 6.43 4.95
C GLU A 85 11.06 6.25 4.85
N MET A 86 10.51 5.08 5.22
CA MET A 86 9.06 4.89 5.27
C MET A 86 8.46 5.66 6.45
N ILE A 87 7.70 6.71 6.15
CA ILE A 87 7.09 7.58 7.16
C ILE A 87 5.63 7.25 7.45
N CYS A 88 4.97 6.53 6.54
CA CYS A 88 3.56 6.16 6.65
C CYS A 88 3.30 4.92 5.80
N LEU A 89 2.37 4.07 6.25
CA LEU A 89 1.89 2.90 5.52
C LEU A 89 0.36 2.95 5.49
N TYR A 90 -0.21 2.83 4.29
CA TYR A 90 -1.63 2.59 4.06
C TYR A 90 -1.78 1.15 3.59
N ASP A 91 -2.55 0.37 4.33
CA ASP A 91 -2.69 -1.08 4.17
C ASP A 91 -3.97 -1.51 4.90
N ASP A 92 -4.81 -2.32 4.26
CA ASP A 92 -6.11 -2.78 4.77
C ASP A 92 -5.99 -3.69 5.99
N ARG A 93 -4.80 -4.24 6.25
CA ARG A 93 -4.51 -5.15 7.36
C ARG A 93 -3.72 -4.50 8.48
N CYS A 94 -3.28 -3.25 8.32
CA CYS A 94 -2.49 -2.57 9.33
C CYS A 94 -3.33 -2.08 10.52
N VAL A 95 -2.88 -2.43 11.73
CA VAL A 95 -3.39 -1.90 12.99
C VAL A 95 -2.31 -1.02 13.63
N GLN A 96 -2.65 0.23 13.93
CA GLN A 96 -1.70 1.16 14.51
C GLN A 96 -1.59 0.98 16.03
N VAL A 97 -0.34 0.92 16.51
CA VAL A 97 0.00 0.99 17.93
C VAL A 97 0.52 2.38 18.31
N ILE A 98 0.29 2.79 19.56
CA ILE A 98 0.91 3.98 20.15
C ILE A 98 2.41 3.67 20.35
N PRO A 99 3.32 4.54 19.87
CA PRO A 99 4.77 4.29 19.94
C PRO A 99 5.25 3.94 21.35
N ASN A 100 6.04 2.87 21.45
CA ASN A 100 6.65 2.36 22.69
C ASN A 100 5.68 1.90 23.80
N THR A 101 4.41 1.66 23.49
CA THR A 101 3.43 1.18 24.48
C THR A 101 2.89 -0.21 24.16
N GLY A 102 2.76 -0.55 22.87
CA GLY A 102 2.04 -1.75 22.43
C GLY A 102 0.52 -1.61 22.48
N GLU A 103 -0.01 -0.49 22.98
CA GLU A 103 -1.44 -0.19 23.03
C GLU A 103 -1.94 0.22 21.64
N LEU A 104 -3.16 -0.19 21.28
CA LEU A 104 -3.76 0.17 20.00
C LEU A 104 -4.21 1.64 20.01
N VAL A 105 -4.13 2.31 18.86
CA VAL A 105 -4.73 3.64 18.70
C VAL A 105 -6.26 3.58 18.71
N SER A 106 -6.84 2.44 18.32
CA SER A 106 -8.27 2.17 18.35
C SER A 106 -8.52 0.68 18.63
N GLU A 107 -9.25 0.37 19.70
CA GLU A 107 -9.64 -1.00 20.05
C GLU A 107 -10.61 -1.61 19.03
N ASP A 108 -11.39 -0.78 18.35
CA ASP A 108 -12.30 -1.24 17.30
C ASP A 108 -11.56 -1.91 16.14
N MET A 109 -10.26 -1.65 15.98
CA MET A 109 -9.40 -2.25 14.95
C MET A 109 -8.66 -3.50 15.45
N ASN A 110 -8.97 -3.99 16.67
CA ASN A 110 -8.32 -5.17 17.22
C ASN A 110 -8.87 -6.47 16.58
N PRO A 111 -8.10 -7.15 15.72
CA PRO A 111 -8.57 -8.35 15.03
C PRO A 111 -8.84 -9.52 15.99
N GLU A 112 -8.29 -9.49 17.21
CA GLU A 112 -8.54 -10.52 18.23
C GLU A 112 -9.94 -10.41 18.85
N THR A 113 -10.54 -9.21 18.78
CA THR A 113 -11.86 -8.92 19.37
C THR A 113 -13.00 -8.94 18.35
N GLN A 114 -12.68 -8.76 17.07
CA GLN A 114 -13.62 -8.90 15.95
C GLN A 114 -13.86 -10.40 15.66
N LYS A 115 -14.76 -11.01 16.43
CA LYS A 115 -15.28 -12.37 16.18
C LYS A 115 -16.67 -12.33 15.55
#